data_AF-A0A1G2L315-F1
#
_entry.id   AF-A0A1G2L315-F1
#
_cell.length_a   1.000
_cell.length_b   1.000
_cell.length_c   1.000
_cell.angle_alpha   90.00
_cell.angle_beta   90.00
_cell.angle_gamma   90.00
#
_symmetry.space_group_name_H-M   'P 1'
#
loop_
_entity.id
_entity.type
_entity.pdbx_description
1 polymer ?
#
loop_
_entity_poly.entity_id
_entity_poly.type
_entity_poly.pdbx_seq_one_letter_code
_entity_poly.pdbx_strand_id
1 'polypeptide(L)'
;MGISVAEAEERVSFIKKVKEFGEKRIGLNFCGSFETYNPNPKYPYWLYVSDRDGVNNVLKHPYIGSMGNERMMVTMAKSFEVLGYDAYLFTAEAWGGGMCPILPRLIHAPPERQVYVVLHEGWHCTSWNFGRTHPYAFEEAAGIVIGAFGSMLFAKEYGDKNLEHSIERFISSGFGFYDWINASCRAIRDMYMSAAFDSVTEEDKEMMRKSIFARLWKESGQFREWVRPIARAHFSQPINNAFFVRYRNYSTYQKLMREAAIKLSGIDAIMDAFTHIPDKRTSAKKYFENIVSCI
;
A
#
# COMPACT_ATOMS: atom_id res chain seq x y z
N MET A 1 19.70 8.71 -12.22
CA MET A 1 19.63 8.61 -13.70
C MET A 1 18.35 9.32 -14.09
N GLY A 2 18.46 10.47 -14.75
CA GLY A 2 17.29 11.20 -15.24
C GLY A 2 16.79 10.55 -16.53
N ILE A 3 15.47 10.46 -16.68
CA ILE A 3 14.85 10.13 -17.97
C ILE A 3 14.97 11.32 -18.93
N SER A 4 14.94 11.06 -20.23
CA SER A 4 14.89 12.14 -21.22
C SER A 4 13.54 12.87 -21.19
N VAL A 5 13.45 14.07 -21.78
CA VAL A 5 12.17 14.80 -21.90
C VAL A 5 11.16 13.98 -22.70
N ALA A 6 11.57 13.38 -23.82
CA ALA A 6 10.72 12.54 -24.64
C ALA A 6 10.22 11.30 -23.87
N GLU A 7 11.10 10.67 -23.09
CA GLU A 7 10.71 9.55 -22.22
C GLU A 7 9.74 10.01 -21.12
N ALA A 8 9.92 11.19 -20.54
CA ALA A 8 8.97 11.74 -19.57
C ALA A 8 7.58 11.97 -20.19
N GLU A 9 7.52 12.51 -21.40
CA GLU A 9 6.27 12.72 -22.13
C GLU A 9 5.56 11.40 -22.46
N GLU A 10 6.31 10.38 -22.89
CA GLU A 10 5.79 9.03 -23.13
C GLU A 10 5.18 8.43 -21.85
N ARG A 11 5.88 8.53 -20.73
CA ARG A 11 5.43 8.04 -19.43
C ARG A 11 4.19 8.78 -18.92
N VAL A 12 4.13 10.10 -19.10
CA VAL A 12 2.94 10.89 -18.79
C VAL A 12 1.76 10.45 -19.65
N SER A 13 1.98 10.24 -20.96
CA SER A 13 0.95 9.75 -21.87
C SER A 13 0.45 8.36 -21.46
N PHE A 14 1.36 7.46 -21.08
CA PHE A 14 1.00 6.13 -20.57
C PHE A 14 0.13 6.21 -19.31
N ILE A 15 0.51 7.02 -18.31
CA ILE A 15 -0.28 7.23 -17.08
C ILE A 15 -1.67 7.78 -17.41
N LYS A 16 -1.77 8.71 -18.36
CA LYS A 16 -3.07 9.25 -18.81
C LYS A 16 -3.95 8.19 -19.48
N LYS A 17 -3.38 7.27 -20.26
CA LYS A 17 -4.12 6.13 -20.83
C LYS A 17 -4.65 5.20 -19.73
N VAL A 18 -3.85 4.93 -18.70
CA VAL A 18 -4.31 4.14 -17.54
C VAL A 18 -5.45 4.84 -16.81
N LYS A 19 -5.34 6.16 -16.57
CA LYS A 19 -6.42 6.95 -15.98
C LYS A 19 -7.69 6.85 -16.81
N GLU A 20 -7.59 7.10 -18.12
CA GLU A 20 -8.74 7.05 -19.04
C GLU A 20 -9.38 5.66 -19.04
N PHE A 21 -8.58 4.60 -19.01
CA PHE A 21 -9.08 3.24 -18.84
C PHE A 21 -9.80 3.05 -17.50
N GLY A 22 -9.22 3.51 -16.39
CA GLY A 22 -9.86 3.47 -15.07
C GLY A 22 -11.22 4.17 -15.08
N GLU A 23 -11.31 5.36 -15.69
CA GLU A 23 -12.55 6.13 -15.78
C GLU A 23 -13.60 5.49 -16.68
N LYS A 24 -13.21 5.10 -17.91
CA LYS A 24 -14.15 4.65 -18.94
C LYS A 24 -14.48 3.16 -18.87
N ARG A 25 -13.51 2.32 -18.50
CA ARG A 25 -13.65 0.86 -18.49
C ARG A 25 -14.00 0.31 -17.12
N ILE A 26 -13.42 0.83 -16.03
CA ILE A 26 -13.67 0.34 -14.67
C ILE A 26 -14.74 1.16 -13.95
N GLY A 27 -14.91 2.45 -14.31
CA GLY A 27 -15.82 3.36 -13.62
C GLY A 27 -15.21 4.02 -12.38
N LEU A 28 -13.88 4.13 -12.33
CA LEU A 28 -13.18 4.86 -11.28
C LEU A 28 -13.35 6.37 -11.46
N ASN A 29 -13.47 7.08 -10.35
CA ASN A 29 -13.38 8.53 -10.31
C ASN A 29 -12.02 8.95 -9.75
N PHE A 30 -11.29 9.79 -10.48
CA PHE A 30 -9.97 10.26 -10.06
C PHE A 30 -9.97 11.61 -9.34
N CYS A 31 -11.11 12.30 -9.25
CA CYS A 31 -11.23 13.62 -8.62
C CYS A 31 -10.20 14.64 -9.14
N GLY A 32 -9.96 14.67 -10.46
CA GLY A 32 -8.95 15.54 -11.09
C GLY A 32 -7.49 15.16 -10.81
N SER A 33 -7.24 13.99 -10.22
CA SER A 33 -5.89 13.44 -10.11
C SER A 33 -5.35 12.98 -11.47
N PHE A 34 -4.04 13.02 -11.61
CA PHE A 34 -3.24 12.64 -12.78
C PHE A 34 -3.54 13.44 -14.07
N GLU A 35 -4.08 14.65 -13.95
CA GLU A 35 -4.34 15.54 -15.10
C GLU A 35 -3.07 16.20 -15.64
N THR A 36 -2.19 16.65 -14.73
CA THR A 36 -1.00 17.44 -15.04
C THR A 36 0.25 16.81 -14.44
N TYR A 37 1.36 16.88 -15.17
CA TYR A 37 2.67 16.53 -14.65
C TYR A 37 3.25 17.70 -13.86
N ASN A 38 3.72 17.43 -12.64
CA ASN A 38 4.44 18.41 -11.84
C ASN A 38 5.90 17.96 -11.66
N PRO A 39 6.88 18.57 -12.35
CA PRO A 39 8.28 18.20 -12.20
C PRO A 39 8.90 18.60 -10.85
N ASN A 40 8.29 19.56 -10.14
CA ASN A 40 8.77 20.09 -8.86
C ASN A 40 7.68 19.98 -7.78
N PRO A 41 7.21 18.77 -7.43
CA PRO A 41 6.09 18.62 -6.52
C PRO A 41 6.53 18.76 -5.06
N LYS A 42 5.57 19.13 -4.22
CA LYS A 42 5.66 18.85 -2.79
C LYS A 42 5.25 17.40 -2.58
N TYR A 43 6.19 16.54 -2.18
CA TYR A 43 5.90 15.13 -1.92
C TYR A 43 5.11 14.93 -0.62
N PRO A 44 4.23 13.91 -0.57
CA PRO A 44 3.62 13.48 0.68
C PRO A 44 4.64 12.74 1.55
N TYR A 45 4.64 13.05 2.83
CA TYR A 45 5.38 12.36 3.87
C TYR A 45 4.42 11.85 4.94
N TRP A 46 4.46 10.56 5.23
CA TRP A 46 3.62 9.88 6.22
C TRP A 46 4.50 9.24 7.28
N LEU A 47 4.35 9.68 8.53
CA LEU A 47 5.05 9.15 9.68
C LEU A 47 4.15 8.16 10.41
N TYR A 48 4.62 6.93 10.49
CA TYR A 48 4.03 5.86 11.27
C TYR A 48 4.81 5.70 12.56
N VAL A 49 4.10 5.47 13.66
CA VAL A 49 4.70 5.32 14.99
C VAL A 49 4.10 4.10 15.65
N SER A 50 4.95 3.30 16.29
CA SER A 50 4.56 2.09 16.99
C SER A 50 5.13 2.07 18.40
N ASP A 51 4.41 1.40 19.31
CA ASP A 51 5.00 0.95 20.56
C ASP A 51 6.26 0.11 20.28
N ARG A 52 7.24 0.18 21.18
CA ARG A 52 8.49 -0.57 21.04
C ARG A 52 8.31 -2.08 21.18
N ASP A 53 7.32 -2.49 21.96
CA ASP A 53 7.04 -3.90 22.30
C ASP A 53 5.76 -4.40 21.64
N GLY A 54 5.44 -3.87 20.46
CA GLY A 54 4.30 -4.36 19.69
C GLY A 54 4.12 -3.64 18.37
N VAL A 55 3.40 -4.29 17.46
CA VAL A 55 2.96 -3.66 16.20
C VAL A 55 1.64 -2.91 16.46
N ASN A 56 1.72 -1.88 17.30
CA ASN A 56 0.58 -1.12 17.80
C ASN A 56 0.71 0.35 17.41
N ASN A 57 -0.26 0.87 16.65
CA ASN A 57 -0.29 2.29 16.36
C ASN A 57 -0.62 3.09 17.63
N VAL A 58 0.27 4.02 18.00
CA VAL A 58 0.11 4.90 19.17
C VAL A 58 -0.53 6.24 18.82
N LEU A 59 -0.76 6.49 17.54
CA LEU A 59 -1.36 7.72 17.04
C LEU A 59 -2.89 7.63 17.02
N LYS A 60 -3.56 8.78 17.18
CA LYS A 60 -5.02 8.90 17.03
C LYS A 60 -5.50 8.57 15.61
N HIS A 61 -4.67 8.86 14.61
CA HIS A 61 -4.92 8.58 13.19
C HIS A 61 -3.93 7.52 12.68
N PRO A 62 -4.15 6.91 11.50
CA PRO A 62 -3.24 5.88 10.98
C PRO A 62 -1.78 6.32 10.82
N TYR A 63 -1.54 7.63 10.62
CA TYR A 63 -0.23 8.25 10.49
C TYR A 63 -0.32 9.77 10.74
N ILE A 64 0.83 10.44 10.88
CA ILE A 64 0.96 11.90 10.78
C ILE A 64 1.41 12.24 9.35
N GLY A 65 0.68 13.11 8.64
CA GLY A 65 0.95 13.47 7.26
C GLY A 65 1.42 14.91 7.06
N SER A 66 2.33 15.15 6.11
CA SER A 66 2.76 16.49 5.70
C SER A 66 3.14 16.55 4.22
N MET A 67 2.83 17.67 3.56
CA MET A 67 3.18 17.93 2.16
C MET A 67 4.42 18.81 2.04
N GLY A 68 5.50 18.26 1.45
CA GLY A 68 6.72 19.00 1.10
C GLY A 68 7.62 19.40 2.28
N ASN A 69 7.35 18.91 3.50
CA ASN A 69 8.12 19.27 4.69
C ASN A 69 8.89 18.07 5.27
N GLU A 70 9.82 17.52 4.48
CA GLU A 70 10.62 16.34 4.85
C GLU A 70 11.38 16.56 6.16
N ARG A 71 12.05 17.70 6.30
CA ARG A 71 12.90 18.01 7.46
C ARG A 71 12.09 17.98 8.76
N MET A 72 10.88 18.57 8.77
CA MET A 72 10.00 18.51 9.93
C MET A 72 9.62 17.07 10.27
N MET A 73 9.27 16.27 9.26
CA MET A 73 8.86 14.87 9.46
C MET A 73 10.00 13.99 9.96
N VAL A 74 11.24 14.21 9.47
CA VAL A 74 12.44 13.54 9.99
C VAL A 74 12.73 13.93 11.44
N THR A 75 12.63 15.22 11.78
CA THR A 75 12.80 15.67 13.17
C THR A 75 11.75 15.05 14.08
N MET A 76 10.49 15.00 13.63
CA MET A 76 9.40 14.40 14.39
C MET A 76 9.59 12.90 14.61
N ALA A 77 10.04 12.16 13.59
CA ALA A 77 10.38 10.74 13.72
C ALA A 77 11.43 10.52 14.82
N LYS A 78 12.51 11.31 14.80
CA LYS A 78 13.55 11.25 15.84
C LYS A 78 13.04 11.59 17.24
N SER A 79 12.10 12.53 17.35
CA SER A 79 11.47 12.84 18.65
C SER A 79 10.71 11.65 19.22
N PHE A 80 10.01 10.87 18.38
CA PHE A 80 9.37 9.63 18.82
C PHE A 80 10.39 8.56 19.22
N GLU A 81 11.48 8.41 18.48
CA GLU A 81 12.56 7.47 18.82
C GLU A 81 13.20 7.79 20.17
N VAL A 82 13.44 9.08 20.47
CA VAL A 82 13.95 9.52 21.79
C VAL A 82 12.98 9.21 22.93
N LEU A 83 11.68 9.22 22.66
CA LEU A 83 10.63 8.84 23.62
C LEU A 83 10.47 7.31 23.74
N GLY A 84 11.28 6.53 23.03
CA GLY A 84 11.29 5.07 23.10
C GLY A 84 10.30 4.39 22.16
N TYR A 85 9.71 5.09 21.18
CA TYR A 85 8.86 4.49 20.16
C TYR A 85 9.65 4.06 18.93
N ASP A 86 9.09 3.13 18.16
CA ASP A 86 9.56 2.91 16.79
C ASP A 86 8.89 3.91 15.86
N ALA A 87 9.67 4.54 14.98
CA ALA A 87 9.19 5.45 13.95
C ALA A 87 9.54 4.91 12.56
N TYR A 88 8.68 5.20 11.58
CA TYR A 88 8.94 4.88 10.18
C TYR A 88 8.39 5.96 9.27
N LEU A 89 9.28 6.66 8.57
CA LEU A 89 8.92 7.75 7.67
C LEU A 89 8.77 7.23 6.24
N PHE A 90 7.65 7.52 5.62
CA PHE A 90 7.30 7.03 4.31
C PHE A 90 6.96 8.17 3.33
N THR A 91 7.26 7.99 2.05
CA THR A 91 6.87 8.91 0.97
C THR A 91 6.39 8.14 -0.26
N ALA A 92 5.23 8.51 -0.78
CA ALA A 92 4.54 7.78 -1.85
C ALA A 92 4.79 8.34 -3.24
N GLU A 93 4.58 7.51 -4.26
CA GLU A 93 4.65 7.91 -5.67
C GLU A 93 3.38 8.64 -6.15
N ALA A 94 2.28 8.51 -5.42
CA ALA A 94 1.02 9.20 -5.61
C ALA A 94 0.24 9.22 -4.28
N TRP A 95 -0.88 9.94 -4.25
CA TRP A 95 -1.81 9.89 -3.12
C TRP A 95 -3.26 10.02 -3.59
N GLY A 96 -4.16 9.29 -2.95
CA GLY A 96 -5.60 9.51 -2.99
C GLY A 96 -5.95 10.80 -2.23
N GLY A 97 -6.96 11.53 -2.67
CA GLY A 97 -7.19 12.90 -2.14
C GLY A 97 -8.01 13.80 -3.03
N GLY A 98 -7.95 13.52 -4.33
CA GLY A 98 -8.25 14.47 -5.39
C GLY A 98 -7.03 15.33 -5.73
N MET A 99 -7.01 15.77 -7.00
CA MET A 99 -6.02 16.70 -7.55
C MET A 99 -4.54 16.31 -7.36
N CYS A 100 -4.22 15.03 -7.17
CA CYS A 100 -2.83 14.57 -7.14
C CYS A 100 -2.23 14.72 -8.54
N PRO A 101 -1.19 15.55 -8.77
CA PRO A 101 -0.55 15.61 -10.07
C PRO A 101 0.22 14.31 -10.36
N ILE A 102 0.59 14.08 -11.61
CA ILE A 102 1.57 13.05 -11.95
C ILE A 102 2.92 13.48 -11.36
N LEU A 103 3.49 12.64 -10.49
CA LEU A 103 4.76 12.91 -9.81
C LEU A 103 5.95 12.31 -10.59
N PRO A 104 7.16 12.91 -10.49
CA PRO A 104 8.37 12.33 -11.07
C PRO A 104 8.65 10.91 -10.56
N ARG A 105 8.34 10.63 -9.29
CA ARG A 105 8.46 9.27 -8.72
C ARG A 105 7.58 8.25 -9.45
N LEU A 106 6.35 8.61 -9.81
CA LEU A 106 5.46 7.72 -10.56
C LEU A 106 5.97 7.50 -11.98
N ILE A 107 6.46 8.55 -12.64
CA ILE A 107 7.04 8.47 -13.98
C ILE A 107 8.28 7.56 -14.02
N HIS A 108 9.10 7.58 -12.97
CA HIS A 108 10.28 6.71 -12.86
C HIS A 108 9.97 5.28 -12.39
N ALA A 109 8.75 5.02 -11.94
CA ALA A 109 8.32 3.67 -11.60
C ALA A 109 8.18 2.84 -12.90
N PRO A 110 8.40 1.52 -12.85
CA PRO A 110 8.19 0.67 -14.01
C PRO A 110 6.69 0.61 -14.39
N PRO A 111 6.36 0.26 -15.66
CA PRO A 111 4.99 0.27 -16.17
C PRO A 111 3.98 -0.45 -15.28
N GLU A 112 4.29 -1.65 -14.80
CA GLU A 112 3.40 -2.43 -13.93
C GLU A 112 3.03 -1.69 -12.64
N ARG A 113 3.98 -0.95 -12.06
CA ARG A 113 3.75 -0.14 -10.86
C ARG A 113 2.94 1.11 -11.20
N GLN A 114 3.18 1.72 -12.37
CA GLN A 114 2.40 2.86 -12.86
C GLN A 114 0.92 2.49 -13.01
N VAL A 115 0.64 1.37 -13.68
CA VAL A 115 -0.74 0.90 -13.87
C VAL A 115 -1.40 0.64 -12.52
N TYR A 116 -0.74 -0.13 -11.65
CA TYR A 116 -1.27 -0.48 -10.34
C TYR A 116 -1.57 0.75 -9.47
N VAL A 117 -0.61 1.68 -9.33
CA VAL A 117 -0.76 2.84 -8.45
C VAL A 117 -1.88 3.75 -8.94
N VAL A 118 -1.94 4.04 -10.24
CA VAL A 118 -2.99 4.91 -10.79
C VAL A 118 -4.37 4.33 -10.48
N LEU A 119 -4.59 3.04 -10.75
CA LEU A 119 -5.89 2.41 -10.48
C LEU A 119 -6.20 2.28 -8.98
N HIS A 120 -5.19 2.03 -8.15
CA HIS A 120 -5.31 2.03 -6.69
C HIS A 120 -5.74 3.39 -6.14
N GLU A 121 -5.08 4.48 -6.56
CA GLU A 121 -5.44 5.83 -6.11
C GLU A 121 -6.81 6.28 -6.65
N GLY A 122 -7.18 5.84 -7.87
CA GLY A 122 -8.52 6.05 -8.41
C GLY A 122 -9.61 5.43 -7.54
N TRP A 123 -9.33 4.31 -6.86
CA TRP A 123 -10.28 3.72 -5.91
C TRP A 123 -10.55 4.61 -4.70
N HIS A 124 -9.54 5.21 -4.07
CA HIS A 124 -9.74 6.08 -2.90
C HIS A 124 -10.70 7.24 -3.21
N CYS A 125 -10.48 7.91 -4.34
CA CYS A 125 -11.36 8.97 -4.83
C CYS A 125 -12.78 8.46 -5.12
N THR A 126 -12.91 7.26 -5.70
CA THR A 126 -14.19 6.60 -5.97
C THR A 126 -14.95 6.32 -4.67
N SER A 127 -14.29 5.67 -3.72
CA SER A 127 -14.79 5.31 -2.39
C SER A 127 -15.39 6.51 -1.66
N TRP A 128 -14.65 7.63 -1.57
CA TRP A 128 -15.12 8.81 -0.84
C TRP A 128 -16.24 9.57 -1.54
N ASN A 129 -16.27 9.57 -2.87
CA ASN A 129 -17.33 10.24 -3.63
C ASN A 129 -18.71 9.58 -3.49
N PHE A 130 -18.77 8.32 -3.05
CA PHE A 130 -20.03 7.68 -2.68
C PHE A 130 -20.56 8.10 -1.30
N GLY A 131 -19.89 9.03 -0.61
CA GLY A 131 -20.33 9.55 0.69
C GLY A 131 -20.31 8.50 1.81
N ARG A 132 -19.61 7.38 1.61
CA ARG A 132 -19.48 6.28 2.56
C ARG A 132 -18.12 6.33 3.23
N THR A 133 -18.09 6.16 4.54
CA THR A 133 -16.85 6.02 5.30
C THR A 133 -16.58 4.53 5.52
N HIS A 134 -15.89 3.91 4.57
CA HIS A 134 -15.40 2.56 4.76
C HIS A 134 -14.39 2.51 5.91
N PRO A 135 -14.34 1.42 6.69
CA PRO A 135 -13.23 1.25 7.63
C PRO A 135 -11.91 1.27 6.85
N TYR A 136 -10.97 2.11 7.26
CA TYR A 136 -9.74 2.39 6.52
C TYR A 136 -8.99 1.13 6.01
N ALA A 137 -8.88 0.09 6.84
CA ALA A 137 -8.22 -1.16 6.42
C ALA A 137 -8.98 -1.94 5.32
N PHE A 138 -10.30 -1.80 5.22
CA PHE A 138 -11.08 -2.34 4.09
C PHE A 138 -10.93 -1.47 2.85
N GLU A 139 -10.86 -0.15 3.01
CA GLU A 139 -10.62 0.78 1.91
C GLU A 139 -9.27 0.50 1.23
N GLU A 140 -8.18 0.38 2.01
CA GLU A 140 -6.84 0.08 1.50
C GLU A 140 -6.76 -1.32 0.86
N ALA A 141 -7.40 -2.31 1.48
CA ALA A 141 -7.48 -3.67 0.93
C ALA A 141 -8.29 -3.71 -0.38
N ALA A 142 -9.35 -2.92 -0.49
CA ALA A 142 -10.09 -2.73 -1.73
C ALA A 142 -9.22 -2.09 -2.82
N GLY A 143 -8.47 -1.04 -2.49
CA GLY A 143 -7.53 -0.41 -3.41
C GLY A 143 -6.49 -1.39 -3.92
N ILE A 144 -5.97 -2.29 -3.09
CA ILE A 144 -5.03 -3.34 -3.53
C ILE A 144 -5.66 -4.26 -4.56
N VAL A 145 -6.87 -4.74 -4.30
CA VAL A 145 -7.57 -5.68 -5.19
C VAL A 145 -7.96 -4.99 -6.50
N ILE A 146 -8.49 -3.77 -6.44
CA ILE A 146 -8.87 -3.00 -7.63
C ILE A 146 -7.63 -2.66 -8.46
N GLY A 147 -6.56 -2.20 -7.83
CA GLY A 147 -5.28 -1.96 -8.49
C GLY A 147 -4.74 -3.23 -9.16
N ALA A 148 -4.86 -4.40 -8.51
CA ALA A 148 -4.38 -5.67 -9.04
C ALA A 148 -5.21 -6.19 -10.23
N PHE A 149 -6.52 -6.36 -10.03
CA PHE A 149 -7.41 -6.89 -11.05
C PHE A 149 -7.60 -5.92 -12.21
N GLY A 150 -7.66 -4.62 -11.91
CA GLY A 150 -7.68 -3.56 -12.92
C GLY A 150 -6.40 -3.54 -13.75
N SER A 151 -5.22 -3.74 -13.13
CA SER A 151 -3.95 -3.82 -13.87
C SER A 151 -3.92 -5.01 -14.83
N MET A 152 -4.36 -6.19 -14.38
CA MET A 152 -4.42 -7.38 -15.23
C MET A 152 -5.37 -7.16 -16.42
N LEU A 153 -6.54 -6.55 -16.19
CA LEU A 153 -7.49 -6.24 -17.26
C LEU A 153 -6.91 -5.20 -18.23
N PHE A 154 -6.30 -4.13 -17.72
CA PHE A 154 -5.65 -3.11 -18.53
C PHE A 154 -4.60 -3.72 -19.45
N ALA A 155 -3.69 -4.54 -18.92
CA ALA A 155 -2.63 -5.16 -19.72
C ALA A 155 -3.17 -6.01 -20.87
N LYS A 156 -4.21 -6.80 -20.58
CA LYS A 156 -4.89 -7.65 -21.55
C LYS A 156 -5.57 -6.85 -22.65
N GLU A 157 -6.29 -5.78 -22.31
CA GLU A 157 -6.98 -4.92 -23.28
C GLU A 157 -6.00 -4.00 -24.03
N TYR A 158 -4.88 -3.61 -23.41
CA TYR A 158 -3.82 -2.83 -24.02
C TYR A 158 -3.05 -3.62 -25.09
N GLY A 159 -3.04 -4.95 -24.98
CA GLY A 159 -2.49 -5.86 -26.01
C GLY A 159 -0.97 -6.02 -25.98
N ASP A 160 -0.30 -5.61 -24.89
CA ASP A 160 1.14 -5.80 -24.70
C ASP A 160 1.41 -7.01 -23.81
N LYS A 161 1.91 -8.09 -24.43
CA LYS A 161 2.21 -9.36 -23.73
C LYS A 161 3.36 -9.26 -22.74
N ASN A 162 4.32 -8.35 -22.96
CA ASN A 162 5.41 -8.14 -22.00
C ASN A 162 4.89 -7.43 -20.74
N LEU A 163 4.01 -6.45 -20.93
CA LEU A 163 3.35 -5.75 -19.83
C LEU A 163 2.40 -6.68 -19.05
N GLU A 164 1.65 -7.54 -19.74
CA GLU A 164 0.80 -8.56 -19.12
C GLU A 164 1.63 -9.46 -18.19
N HIS A 165 2.73 -10.01 -18.69
CA HIS A 165 3.63 -10.84 -17.89
C HIS A 165 4.27 -10.08 -16.72
N SER A 166 4.69 -8.82 -16.91
CA SER A 166 5.31 -8.04 -15.83
C SER A 166 4.30 -7.71 -14.73
N ILE A 167 3.05 -7.37 -15.10
CA ILE A 167 1.95 -7.14 -14.16
C ILE A 167 1.62 -8.41 -13.38
N GLU A 168 1.51 -9.57 -14.02
CA GLU A 168 1.24 -10.84 -13.34
C GLU A 168 2.29 -11.13 -12.25
N ARG A 169 3.58 -11.01 -12.57
CA ARG A 169 4.65 -11.19 -11.58
C ARG A 169 4.60 -10.16 -10.47
N PHE A 170 4.37 -8.89 -10.80
CA PHE A 170 4.31 -7.79 -9.85
C PHE A 170 3.15 -7.98 -8.86
N ILE A 171 1.96 -8.32 -9.34
CA ILE A 171 0.79 -8.58 -8.50
C ILE A 171 0.98 -9.83 -7.64
N SER A 172 1.50 -10.92 -8.21
CA SER A 172 1.81 -12.14 -7.45
C SER A 172 2.83 -11.85 -6.33
N SER A 173 3.88 -11.09 -6.63
CA SER A 173 4.86 -10.64 -5.65
C SER A 173 4.25 -9.75 -4.56
N GLY A 174 3.34 -8.84 -4.93
CA GLY A 174 2.65 -7.96 -3.99
C GLY A 174 1.71 -8.71 -3.05
N PHE A 175 0.93 -9.65 -3.57
CA PHE A 175 0.12 -10.55 -2.76
C PHE A 175 0.95 -11.39 -1.79
N GLY A 176 2.06 -11.97 -2.27
CA GLY A 176 3.01 -12.68 -1.39
C GLY A 176 3.60 -11.76 -0.31
N PHE A 177 3.90 -10.51 -0.66
CA PHE A 177 4.39 -9.51 0.29
C PHE A 177 3.36 -9.20 1.39
N TYR A 178 2.08 -9.01 1.05
CA TYR A 178 1.03 -8.77 2.05
C TYR A 178 0.74 -9.98 2.94
N ASP A 179 0.78 -11.19 2.36
CA ASP A 179 0.69 -12.44 3.12
C ASP A 179 1.89 -12.57 4.10
N TRP A 180 3.09 -12.19 3.67
CA TRP A 180 4.27 -12.12 4.52
C TRP A 180 4.17 -11.05 5.63
N ILE A 181 3.64 -9.85 5.35
CA ILE A 181 3.40 -8.83 6.38
C ILE A 181 2.48 -9.40 7.47
N ASN A 182 1.38 -10.05 7.09
CA ASN A 182 0.46 -10.65 8.05
C ASN A 182 1.13 -11.74 8.90
N ALA A 183 1.96 -12.59 8.29
CA ALA A 183 2.72 -13.61 9.00
C ALA A 183 3.76 -12.99 9.94
N SER A 184 4.43 -11.92 9.51
CA SER A 184 5.43 -11.19 10.29
C SER A 184 4.82 -10.51 11.49
N CYS A 185 3.67 -9.83 11.34
CA CYS A 185 2.92 -9.25 12.45
C CYS A 185 2.55 -10.30 13.51
N ARG A 186 2.18 -11.53 13.09
CA ARG A 186 1.94 -12.64 14.03
C ARG A 186 3.21 -13.07 14.73
N ALA A 187 4.30 -13.32 14.00
CA ALA A 187 5.57 -13.74 14.57
C ALA A 187 6.13 -12.71 15.58
N ILE A 188 6.01 -11.41 15.28
CA ILE A 188 6.41 -10.31 16.16
C ILE A 188 5.54 -10.29 17.42
N ARG A 189 4.22 -10.38 17.27
CA ARG A 189 3.29 -10.44 18.40
C ARG A 189 3.60 -11.65 19.28
N ASP A 190 3.77 -12.82 18.69
CA ASP A 190 4.01 -14.06 19.43
C ASP A 190 5.35 -14.01 20.19
N MET A 191 6.37 -13.32 19.63
CA MET A 191 7.60 -13.01 20.36
C MET A 191 7.33 -12.13 21.58
N TYR A 192 6.66 -10.98 21.42
CA TYR A 192 6.39 -10.05 22.53
C TYR A 192 5.45 -10.63 23.59
N MET A 193 4.53 -11.52 23.22
CA MET A 193 3.61 -12.18 24.15
C MET A 193 4.20 -13.47 24.77
N SER A 194 5.44 -13.82 24.44
CA SER A 194 6.05 -15.04 24.99
C SER A 194 6.53 -14.81 26.42
N ALA A 195 6.32 -15.81 27.29
CA ALA A 195 6.86 -15.77 28.66
C ALA A 195 8.39 -15.58 28.68
N ALA A 196 9.09 -16.05 27.64
CA ALA A 196 10.52 -15.84 27.49
C ALA A 196 10.86 -14.33 27.39
N PHE A 197 10.11 -13.57 26.59
CA PHE A 197 10.34 -12.14 26.42
C PHE A 197 10.15 -11.36 27.73
N ASP A 198 9.15 -11.72 28.53
CA ASP A 198 8.90 -11.05 29.83
C ASP A 198 9.92 -11.41 30.91
N SER A 199 10.61 -12.55 30.77
CA SER A 199 11.53 -13.09 31.79
C SER A 199 12.99 -12.66 31.64
N VAL A 200 13.33 -11.95 30.56
CA VAL A 200 14.72 -11.59 30.23
C VAL A 200 15.01 -10.10 30.46
N THR A 201 16.29 -9.75 30.46
CA THR A 201 16.74 -8.37 30.64
C THR A 201 16.35 -7.49 29.44
N GLU A 202 16.38 -6.16 29.60
CA GLU A 202 16.14 -5.24 28.48
C GLU A 202 17.18 -5.38 27.35
N GLU A 203 18.42 -5.76 27.69
CA GLU A 203 19.47 -6.03 26.70
C GLU A 203 19.14 -7.28 25.86
N ASP A 204 18.64 -8.34 26.51
CA ASP A 204 18.20 -9.55 25.83
C ASP A 204 16.96 -9.32 24.97
N LYS A 205 15.99 -8.54 25.45
CA LYS A 205 14.83 -8.10 24.65
C LYS A 205 15.29 -7.38 23.38
N GLU A 206 16.26 -6.48 23.50
CA GLU A 206 16.82 -5.77 22.36
C GLU A 206 17.52 -6.71 21.37
N MET A 207 18.24 -7.73 21.85
CA MET A 207 18.81 -8.77 20.99
C MET A 207 17.73 -9.58 20.27
N MET A 208 16.65 -9.95 20.96
CA MET A 208 15.50 -10.64 20.37
C MET A 208 14.85 -9.79 19.26
N ARG A 209 14.61 -8.49 19.52
CA ARG A 209 14.10 -7.53 18.53
C ARG A 209 15.02 -7.44 17.31
N LYS A 210 16.32 -7.23 17.51
CA LYS A 210 17.30 -7.18 16.41
C LYS A 210 17.31 -8.47 15.58
N SER A 211 17.26 -9.62 16.25
CA SER A 211 17.26 -10.93 15.58
C SER A 211 16.02 -11.13 14.71
N ILE A 212 14.81 -10.85 15.24
CA ILE A 212 13.59 -11.00 14.46
C ILE A 212 13.55 -10.04 13.26
N PHE A 213 13.92 -8.77 13.43
CA PHE A 213 13.91 -7.80 12.34
C PHE A 213 15.00 -8.09 11.30
N ALA A 214 16.19 -8.54 11.70
CA ALA A 214 17.22 -8.96 10.75
C ALA A 214 16.78 -10.16 9.90
N ARG A 215 16.11 -11.15 10.51
CA ARG A 215 15.53 -12.29 9.79
C ARG A 215 14.44 -11.83 8.81
N LEU A 216 13.48 -11.05 9.28
CA LEU A 216 12.38 -10.53 8.46
C LEU A 216 12.90 -9.66 7.30
N TRP A 217 13.95 -8.88 7.52
CA TRP A 217 14.60 -8.10 6.46
C TRP A 217 15.20 -8.98 5.36
N LYS A 218 15.84 -10.09 5.75
CA LYS A 218 16.37 -11.05 4.79
C LYS A 218 15.23 -11.72 4.00
N GLU A 219 14.15 -12.10 4.67
CA GLU A 219 12.98 -12.71 4.05
C GLU A 219 12.27 -11.77 3.07
N SER A 220 12.22 -10.46 3.34
CA SER A 220 11.58 -9.50 2.44
C SER A 220 12.29 -9.42 1.08
N GLY A 221 13.54 -9.85 1.00
CA GLY A 221 14.33 -9.94 -0.22
C GLY A 221 13.82 -10.94 -1.27
N GLN A 222 12.78 -11.73 -0.99
CA GLN A 222 12.10 -12.57 -1.98
C GLN A 222 11.02 -11.80 -2.78
N PHE A 223 10.51 -10.69 -2.24
CA PHE A 223 9.47 -9.88 -2.87
C PHE A 223 10.04 -8.76 -3.75
N ARG A 224 11.16 -9.03 -4.43
CA ARG A 224 11.93 -7.99 -5.16
C ARG A 224 11.12 -7.29 -6.23
N GLU A 225 10.19 -7.97 -6.91
CA GLU A 225 9.40 -7.33 -7.97
C GLU A 225 8.43 -6.30 -7.39
N TRP A 226 7.81 -6.59 -6.25
CA TRP A 226 6.97 -5.63 -5.52
C TRP A 226 7.80 -4.54 -4.85
N VAL A 227 8.92 -4.92 -4.25
CA VAL A 227 9.74 -4.06 -3.40
C VAL A 227 10.63 -3.16 -4.23
N ARG A 228 11.29 -3.62 -5.31
CA ARG A 228 12.29 -2.86 -6.09
C ARG A 228 11.78 -1.52 -6.63
N PRO A 229 10.54 -1.40 -7.17
CA PRO A 229 9.98 -0.12 -7.60
C PRO A 229 9.91 0.91 -6.47
N ILE A 230 9.71 0.44 -5.25
CA ILE A 230 9.47 1.24 -4.05
C ILE A 230 10.66 1.21 -3.06
N ALA A 231 11.67 0.38 -3.32
CA ALA A 231 12.68 -0.04 -2.35
C ALA A 231 13.56 1.10 -1.91
N ARG A 232 13.91 2.00 -2.84
CA ARG A 232 14.72 3.19 -2.50
C ARG A 232 14.01 4.12 -1.53
N ALA A 233 12.67 4.11 -1.51
CA ALA A 233 11.87 4.97 -0.63
C ALA A 233 11.39 4.23 0.64
N HIS A 234 11.13 2.92 0.56
CA HIS A 234 10.54 2.14 1.67
C HIS A 234 11.60 1.32 2.43
N PHE A 235 12.66 0.85 1.76
CA PHE A 235 13.69 -0.02 2.34
C PHE A 235 15.05 0.71 2.43
N SER A 236 15.04 2.04 2.42
CA SER A 236 16.20 2.85 2.83
C SER A 236 16.33 2.96 4.35
N GLN A 237 15.25 2.67 5.07
CA GLN A 237 15.21 2.59 6.54
C GLN A 237 15.15 1.12 6.98
N PRO A 238 15.76 0.76 8.13
CA PRO A 238 15.58 -0.56 8.73
C PRO A 238 14.10 -0.85 8.99
N ILE A 239 13.68 -2.11 8.85
CA ILE A 239 12.35 -2.51 9.32
C ILE A 239 12.34 -2.57 10.86
N ASN A 240 11.22 -2.13 11.43
CA ASN A 240 10.93 -2.11 12.86
C ASN A 240 9.40 -2.25 13.06
N ASN A 241 8.88 -2.10 14.27
CA ASN A 241 7.44 -2.24 14.50
C ASN A 241 6.60 -1.23 13.67
N ALA A 242 7.08 0.00 13.52
CA ALA A 242 6.39 1.05 12.76
C ALA A 242 6.29 0.75 11.25
N PHE A 243 7.29 0.09 10.66
CA PHE A 243 7.19 -0.47 9.31
C PHE A 243 5.98 -1.41 9.20
N PHE A 244 5.79 -2.31 10.17
CA PHE A 244 4.66 -3.24 10.15
C PHE A 244 3.33 -2.55 10.45
N VAL A 245 3.31 -1.50 11.28
CA VAL A 245 2.11 -0.65 11.47
C VAL A 245 1.65 -0.05 10.16
N ARG A 246 2.56 0.50 9.34
CA ARG A 246 2.24 1.04 8.01
C ARG A 246 1.49 0.03 7.15
N TYR A 247 2.04 -1.17 7.00
CA TYR A 247 1.46 -2.18 6.09
C TYR A 247 0.29 -2.97 6.71
N ARG A 248 0.01 -2.81 8.01
CA ARG A 248 -1.08 -3.54 8.68
C ARG A 248 -2.45 -3.19 8.09
N ASN A 249 -2.72 -1.92 7.82
CA ASN A 249 -4.01 -1.50 7.24
C ASN A 249 -4.20 -2.03 5.81
N TYR A 250 -3.12 -2.08 5.04
CA TYR A 250 -3.09 -2.67 3.70
C TYR A 250 -3.29 -4.20 3.70
N SER A 251 -2.73 -4.91 4.68
CA SER A 251 -2.65 -6.37 4.66
C SER A 251 -3.79 -7.09 5.39
N THR A 252 -4.38 -6.48 6.42
CA THR A 252 -5.30 -7.17 7.35
C THR A 252 -6.47 -7.87 6.66
N TYR A 253 -7.09 -7.22 5.67
CA TYR A 253 -8.25 -7.77 4.93
C TYR A 253 -7.95 -8.14 3.49
N GLN A 254 -6.73 -7.91 3.02
CA GLN A 254 -6.36 -8.11 1.63
C GLN A 254 -6.65 -9.55 1.17
N LYS A 255 -6.31 -10.56 1.98
CA LYS A 255 -6.56 -11.96 1.61
C LYS A 255 -8.06 -12.26 1.46
N LEU A 256 -8.89 -11.84 2.42
CA LEU A 256 -10.33 -12.03 2.39
C LEU A 256 -10.95 -11.36 1.15
N MET A 257 -10.56 -10.12 0.88
CA MET A 257 -11.08 -9.36 -0.26
C MET A 257 -10.58 -9.90 -1.60
N ARG A 258 -9.34 -10.39 -1.66
CA ARG A 258 -8.80 -11.12 -2.83
C ARG A 258 -9.61 -12.39 -3.10
N GLU A 259 -9.89 -13.19 -2.07
CA GLU A 259 -10.70 -14.41 -2.20
C GLU A 259 -12.12 -14.09 -2.67
N ALA A 260 -12.75 -13.05 -2.11
CA ALA A 260 -14.04 -12.56 -2.59
C ALA A 260 -13.97 -12.12 -4.06
N ALA A 261 -12.94 -11.35 -4.45
CA ALA A 261 -12.75 -10.90 -5.82
C ALA A 261 -12.53 -12.05 -6.83
N ILE A 262 -11.88 -13.14 -6.44
CA ILE A 262 -11.74 -14.34 -7.28
C ILE A 262 -13.08 -15.03 -7.51
N LYS A 263 -13.99 -15.00 -6.52
CA LYS A 263 -15.34 -15.55 -6.64
C LYS A 263 -16.26 -14.67 -7.49
N LEU A 264 -16.04 -13.35 -7.46
CA LEU A 264 -16.77 -12.39 -8.28
C LEU A 264 -16.31 -12.49 -9.75
N SER A 265 -17.26 -12.48 -10.68
CA SER A 265 -16.98 -12.70 -12.11
C SER A 265 -16.45 -11.45 -12.82
N GLY A 266 -15.25 -11.01 -12.47
CA GLY A 266 -14.54 -9.92 -13.15
C GLY A 266 -14.66 -8.55 -12.47
N ILE A 267 -13.99 -7.55 -13.03
CA ILE A 267 -13.80 -6.24 -12.39
C ILE A 267 -15.12 -5.51 -12.11
N ASP A 268 -16.13 -5.67 -12.98
CA ASP A 268 -17.40 -4.97 -12.85
C ASP A 268 -18.15 -5.47 -11.59
N ALA A 269 -18.15 -6.78 -11.35
CA ALA A 269 -18.72 -7.39 -10.15
C ALA A 269 -17.91 -7.05 -8.87
N ILE A 270 -16.58 -6.92 -8.99
CA ILE A 270 -15.72 -6.45 -7.89
C ILE A 270 -16.09 -5.02 -7.52
N MET A 271 -16.21 -4.12 -8.50
CA MET A 271 -16.57 -2.72 -8.28
C MET A 271 -17.95 -2.58 -7.64
N ASP A 272 -18.94 -3.32 -8.13
CA ASP A 272 -20.27 -3.35 -7.52
C ASP A 272 -20.20 -3.82 -6.05
N ALA A 273 -19.54 -4.94 -5.77
CA ALA A 273 -19.44 -5.45 -4.41
C ALA A 273 -18.67 -4.49 -3.47
N PHE A 274 -17.62 -3.82 -3.97
CA PHE A 274 -16.69 -3.05 -3.14
C PHE A 274 -17.21 -1.64 -2.86
N THR A 275 -17.99 -1.04 -3.76
CA THR A 275 -18.70 0.22 -3.49
C THR A 275 -19.78 0.06 -2.41
N HIS A 276 -20.17 -1.18 -2.09
CA HIS A 276 -21.14 -1.55 -1.06
C HIS A 276 -20.52 -2.04 0.26
N ILE A 277 -19.22 -1.78 0.51
CA ILE A 277 -18.59 -2.13 1.78
C ILE A 277 -19.33 -1.45 2.96
N PRO A 278 -19.83 -2.21 3.94
CA PRO A 278 -20.43 -1.66 5.14
C PRO A 278 -19.47 -0.78 5.97
N ASP A 279 -19.97 0.31 6.54
CA ASP A 279 -19.17 1.25 7.33
C ASP A 279 -18.65 0.68 8.65
N LYS A 280 -19.29 -0.40 9.16
CA LYS A 280 -18.85 -1.10 10.36
C LYS A 280 -17.90 -2.25 10.02
N ARG A 281 -16.72 -2.24 10.63
CA ARG A 281 -15.68 -3.28 10.47
C ARG A 281 -16.21 -4.72 10.58
N THR A 282 -17.04 -5.02 11.57
CA THR A 282 -17.61 -6.36 11.78
C THR A 282 -18.58 -6.74 10.66
N SER A 283 -19.43 -5.79 10.24
CA SER A 283 -20.35 -5.97 9.12
C SER A 283 -19.62 -6.16 7.79
N ALA A 284 -18.57 -5.36 7.53
CA ALA A 284 -17.74 -5.48 6.33
C ALA A 284 -17.03 -6.83 6.25
N LYS A 285 -16.47 -7.29 7.38
CA LYS A 285 -15.87 -8.61 7.46
C LYS A 285 -16.87 -9.70 7.11
N LYS A 286 -18.05 -9.70 7.76
CA LYS A 286 -19.10 -10.70 7.52
C LYS A 286 -19.62 -10.66 6.09
N TYR A 287 -19.74 -9.46 5.50
CA TYR A 287 -20.15 -9.27 4.12
C TYR A 287 -19.24 -10.01 3.14
N PHE A 288 -17.92 -9.84 3.26
CA PHE A 288 -16.97 -10.56 2.39
C PHE A 288 -16.85 -12.04 2.72
N GLU A 289 -16.94 -12.44 3.99
CA GLU A 289 -17.00 -13.85 4.38
C GLU A 289 -18.19 -14.56 3.71
N ASN A 290 -19.35 -13.90 3.65
CA ASN A 290 -20.51 -14.42 2.94
C ASN A 290 -20.23 -14.60 1.45
N ILE A 291 -19.63 -13.61 0.77
CA ILE A 291 -19.27 -13.72 -0.66
C ILE A 291 -18.36 -14.92 -0.90
N VAL A 292 -17.35 -15.13 -0.04
CA VAL A 292 -16.43 -16.27 -0.14
C VAL A 292 -17.14 -17.61 0.08
N SER A 293 -18.16 -17.65 0.94
CA SER A 293 -18.90 -18.87 1.29
C SER A 293 -20.07 -19.24 0.36
N CYS A 294 -20.63 -18.28 -0.37
CA CYS A 294 -21.92 -18.43 -1.08
C CYS A 294 -21.83 -18.91 -2.54
N ILE A 295 -20.62 -19.28 -3.03
CA ILE A 295 -20.40 -19.81 -4.39
C ILE A 295 -19.43 -20.99 -4.30
#